data_AF-A0A7V4AL69-F1
#
_entry.id   AF-A0A7V4AL69-F1
#
_cell.length_a   1.000
_cell.length_b   1.000
_cell.length_c   1.000
_cell.angle_alpha   90.00
_cell.angle_beta   90.00
_cell.angle_gamma   90.00
#
_symmetry.space_group_name_H-M   'P 1'
#
loop_
_entity.id
_entity.type
_entity.pdbx_description
1 polymer ?
#
loop_
_entity_poly.entity_id
_entity_poly.type
_entity_poly.pdbx_seq_one_letter_code
_entity_poly.pdbx_strand_id
1 'polypeptide(L)'
;QLVQSPLGRSFLALRENMLRARFLSLKPERYLWIAFTISGAIVGIAGALLALQINFAQPSFFHWTTSGTLVMMAFLGGRWHFFGPLIGAALYVLLEELLSSYTQEWMLFIGILFILAVLFFPGGVAGLATKRRST
;
A
#
# COMPACT_ATOMS: atom_id res chain seq x y z
N GLN A 1 2.59 -18.91 3.65
CA GLN A 1 3.06 -20.06 2.86
C GLN A 1 3.03 -19.82 1.33
N LEU A 2 2.14 -18.94 0.81
CA LEU A 2 2.14 -18.54 -0.61
C LEU A 2 3.48 -17.96 -1.14
N VAL A 3 4.23 -17.24 -0.31
CA VAL A 3 5.54 -16.63 -0.68
C VAL A 3 6.62 -17.69 -0.98
N GLN A 4 6.50 -18.90 -0.42
CA GLN A 4 7.45 -20.00 -0.67
C GLN A 4 7.06 -20.90 -1.86
N SER A 5 5.90 -20.66 -2.49
CA SER A 5 5.46 -21.38 -3.69
C SER A 5 6.34 -21.05 -4.91
N PRO A 6 6.35 -21.90 -5.96
CA PRO A 6 7.08 -21.61 -7.20
C PRO A 6 6.72 -20.25 -7.81
N LEU A 7 5.42 -19.88 -7.75
CA LEU A 7 4.93 -18.58 -8.20
C LEU A 7 5.45 -17.42 -7.34
N GLY A 8 5.48 -17.58 -6.03
CA GLY A 8 6.02 -16.57 -5.11
C GLY A 8 7.50 -16.30 -5.36
N ARG A 9 8.29 -17.36 -5.60
CA ARG A 9 9.71 -17.24 -5.93
C ARG A 9 9.95 -16.59 -7.30
N SER A 10 9.11 -16.88 -8.30
CA SER A 10 9.22 -16.21 -9.60
C SER A 10 8.95 -14.71 -9.50
N PHE A 11 7.97 -14.29 -8.69
CA PHE A 11 7.73 -12.86 -8.44
C PHE A 11 8.89 -12.19 -7.67
N LEU A 12 9.48 -12.89 -6.70
CA LEU A 12 10.65 -12.39 -5.97
C LEU A 12 11.86 -12.20 -6.91
N ALA A 13 12.14 -13.19 -7.77
CA ALA A 13 13.21 -13.12 -8.76
C ALA A 13 12.97 -11.98 -9.77
N LEU A 14 11.72 -11.76 -10.15
CA LEU A 14 11.34 -10.65 -11.03
C LEU A 14 11.53 -9.28 -10.39
N ARG A 15 11.29 -9.18 -9.07
CA ARG A 15 11.50 -7.95 -8.28
C ARG A 15 12.98 -7.59 -8.19
N GLU A 16 13.88 -8.57 -8.13
CA GLU A 16 15.32 -8.33 -8.04
C GLU A 16 15.93 -7.88 -9.37
N ASN A 17 15.71 -8.65 -10.44
CA ASN A 17 16.22 -8.28 -11.76
C ASN A 17 15.42 -8.94 -12.89
N MET A 18 14.58 -8.15 -13.56
CA MET A 18 13.76 -8.61 -14.68
C MET A 18 14.58 -9.10 -15.88
N LEU A 19 15.74 -8.48 -16.16
CA LEU A 19 16.63 -8.92 -17.24
C LEU A 19 17.23 -10.28 -16.92
N ARG A 20 17.66 -10.50 -15.68
CA ARG A 20 18.24 -11.77 -15.22
C ARG A 20 17.22 -12.91 -15.24
N ALA A 21 15.96 -12.61 -14.89
CA ALA A 21 14.87 -13.58 -14.92
C ALA A 21 14.57 -14.12 -16.34
N ARG A 22 14.75 -13.31 -17.40
CA ARG A 22 14.55 -13.77 -18.79
C ARG A 22 15.49 -14.91 -19.19
N PHE A 23 16.73 -14.90 -18.68
CA PHE A 23 17.71 -15.96 -18.94
C PHE A 23 17.35 -17.30 -18.27
N LEU A 24 16.50 -17.28 -17.24
CA LEU A 24 15.97 -18.46 -16.55
C LEU A 24 14.67 -19.00 -17.19
N SER A 25 14.43 -18.67 -18.46
CA SER A 25 13.21 -19.02 -19.22
C SER A 25 11.90 -18.45 -18.65
N LEU A 26 11.97 -17.53 -17.68
CA LEU A 26 10.79 -16.79 -17.23
C LEU A 26 10.42 -15.74 -18.27
N LYS A 27 9.12 -15.54 -18.50
CA LYS A 27 8.58 -14.48 -19.36
C LYS A 27 8.03 -13.36 -18.48
N PRO A 28 8.81 -12.29 -18.19
CA PRO A 28 8.39 -11.20 -17.29
C PRO A 28 7.03 -10.64 -17.63
N GLU A 29 6.74 -10.43 -18.91
CA GLU A 29 5.49 -9.83 -19.36
C GLU A 29 4.28 -10.56 -18.79
N ARG A 30 4.25 -11.90 -18.87
CA ARG A 30 3.12 -12.72 -18.38
C ARG A 30 2.89 -12.54 -16.89
N TYR A 31 3.95 -12.50 -16.10
CA TYR A 31 3.85 -12.30 -14.66
C TYR A 31 3.37 -10.89 -14.31
N LEU A 32 3.81 -9.86 -15.06
CA LEU A 32 3.30 -8.51 -14.88
C LEU A 32 1.80 -8.41 -15.23
N TRP A 33 1.37 -9.00 -16.34
CA TRP A 33 -0.06 -9.00 -16.70
C TRP A 33 -0.92 -9.69 -15.64
N ILE A 34 -0.48 -10.84 -15.11
CA ILE A 34 -1.19 -11.54 -14.03
C ILE A 34 -1.25 -10.67 -12.78
N ALA A 35 -0.13 -10.08 -12.35
CA ALA A 35 -0.11 -9.20 -11.18
C ALA A 35 -1.00 -7.97 -11.36
N PHE A 36 -1.00 -7.38 -12.55
CA PHE A 36 -1.83 -6.23 -12.91
C PHE A 36 -3.32 -6.59 -12.87
N THR A 37 -3.72 -7.71 -13.49
CA THR A 37 -5.12 -8.15 -13.49
C THR A 37 -5.62 -8.46 -12.07
N ILE A 38 -4.82 -9.13 -11.24
CA ILE A 38 -5.19 -9.43 -9.85
C ILE A 38 -5.33 -8.14 -9.04
N SER A 39 -4.35 -7.23 -9.14
CA SER A 39 -4.40 -5.94 -8.44
C SER A 39 -5.59 -5.10 -8.90
N GLY A 40 -5.82 -5.02 -10.21
CA GLY A 40 -6.92 -4.28 -10.81
C GLY A 40 -8.28 -4.85 -10.42
N ALA A 41 -8.42 -6.17 -10.33
CA ALA A 41 -9.66 -6.80 -9.87
C ALA A 41 -9.96 -6.45 -8.40
N ILE A 42 -8.96 -6.54 -7.51
CA ILE A 42 -9.14 -6.22 -6.08
C ILE A 42 -9.48 -4.73 -5.89
N VAL A 43 -8.72 -3.83 -6.52
CA VAL A 43 -8.96 -2.39 -6.44
C VAL A 43 -10.28 -2.00 -7.10
N GLY A 44 -10.66 -2.65 -8.21
CA GLY A 44 -11.93 -2.44 -8.89
C GLY A 44 -13.12 -2.81 -8.01
N ILE A 45 -13.06 -3.94 -7.29
CA ILE A 45 -14.09 -4.34 -6.32
C ILE A 45 -14.17 -3.32 -5.17
N ALA A 46 -13.02 -2.89 -4.63
CA ALA A 46 -12.99 -1.89 -3.56
C ALA A 46 -13.59 -0.55 -4.02
N GLY A 47 -13.26 -0.10 -5.23
CA GLY A 47 -13.81 1.12 -5.82
C GLY A 47 -15.31 1.02 -6.11
N ALA A 48 -15.79 -0.13 -6.59
CA ALA A 48 -17.23 -0.38 -6.77
C ALA A 48 -17.99 -0.33 -5.43
N LEU A 49 -17.42 -0.91 -4.36
CA LEU A 49 -17.99 -0.85 -3.02
C LEU A 49 -18.04 0.59 -2.49
N LEU A 50 -16.97 1.36 -2.71
CA LEU A 50 -16.90 2.78 -2.36
C LEU A 50 -17.97 3.60 -3.12
N ALA A 51 -18.13 3.34 -4.43
CA ALA A 51 -19.15 4.01 -5.24
C ALA A 51 -20.57 3.71 -4.75
N LEU A 52 -20.85 2.46 -4.33
CA LEU A 52 -22.12 2.07 -3.72
C LEU A 52 -22.35 2.73 -2.36
N GLN A 53 -21.29 3.01 -1.59
CA GLN A 53 -21.40 3.69 -0.31
C GLN A 53 -21.77 5.16 -0.47
N ILE A 54 -21.07 5.87 -1.37
CA ILE A 54 -21.21 7.32 -1.51
C ILE A 54 -22.44 7.70 -2.36
N ASN A 55 -22.89 6.79 -3.24
CA ASN A 55 -24.02 6.96 -4.16
C ASN A 55 -23.94 8.19 -5.10
N PHE A 56 -22.82 8.92 -5.07
CA PHE A 56 -22.61 10.14 -5.85
C PHE A 56 -21.14 10.25 -6.27
N ALA A 57 -20.92 10.56 -7.55
CA ALA A 57 -19.58 10.76 -8.11
C ALA A 57 -19.17 12.24 -7.99
N GLN A 58 -18.38 12.54 -6.96
CA GLN A 58 -17.81 13.89 -6.78
C GLN A 58 -16.47 14.04 -7.53
N PRO A 59 -16.20 15.18 -8.20
CA PRO A 59 -14.94 15.43 -8.89
C PRO A 59 -13.69 15.39 -7.98
N SER A 60 -13.87 15.58 -6.68
CA SER A 60 -12.79 15.54 -5.67
C SER A 60 -12.00 14.23 -5.70
N PHE A 61 -12.61 13.11 -6.09
CA PHE A 61 -11.89 11.83 -6.21
C PHE A 61 -10.82 11.81 -7.30
N PHE A 62 -10.93 12.67 -8.32
CA PHE A 62 -9.95 12.79 -9.39
C PHE A 62 -8.79 13.73 -9.05
N HIS A 63 -8.83 14.39 -7.88
CA HIS A 63 -7.72 15.21 -7.44
C HIS A 63 -6.52 14.35 -7.06
N TRP A 64 -5.32 14.88 -7.34
CA TRP A 64 -4.04 14.25 -7.04
C TRP A 64 -3.87 13.92 -5.55
N THR A 65 -4.55 14.67 -4.67
CA THR A 65 -4.54 14.47 -3.22
C THR A 65 -5.05 13.09 -2.83
N THR A 66 -6.07 12.57 -3.51
CA THR A 66 -6.63 11.23 -3.29
C THR A 66 -5.61 10.12 -3.57
N SER A 67 -4.79 10.28 -4.61
CA SER A 67 -3.68 9.36 -4.87
C SER A 67 -2.60 9.47 -3.78
N GLY A 68 -2.37 10.68 -3.27
CA GLY A 68 -1.44 10.94 -2.17
C GLY A 68 -1.84 10.24 -0.88
N THR A 69 -3.11 10.27 -0.50
CA THR A 69 -3.59 9.60 0.73
C THR A 69 -3.43 8.08 0.66
N LEU A 70 -3.72 7.45 -0.49
CA LEU A 70 -3.47 6.01 -0.71
C LEU A 70 -1.99 5.64 -0.55
N VAL A 71 -1.10 6.47 -1.08
CA VAL A 71 0.35 6.28 -0.92
C VAL A 71 0.73 6.43 0.56
N MET A 72 0.21 7.45 1.26
CA MET A 72 0.48 7.64 2.69
C MET A 72 0.07 6.41 3.50
N MET A 73 -1.15 5.90 3.32
CA MET A 73 -1.64 4.69 3.99
C MET A 73 -0.70 3.49 3.76
N ALA A 74 -0.26 3.26 2.53
CA ALA A 74 0.64 2.16 2.20
C ALA A 74 2.03 2.30 2.84
N PHE A 75 2.59 3.52 2.84
CA PHE A 75 3.91 3.80 3.41
C PHE A 75 3.90 3.75 4.94
N LEU A 76 2.88 4.32 5.58
CA LEU A 76 2.73 4.33 7.04
C LEU A 76 2.65 2.91 7.59
N GLY A 77 1.93 2.04 6.87
CA GLY A 77 1.78 0.63 7.19
C GLY A 77 3.06 -0.21 7.01
N GLY A 78 3.87 0.14 6.01
CA GLY A 78 5.17 -0.48 5.72
C GLY A 78 5.17 -1.27 4.42
N ARG A 79 6.08 -0.90 3.51
CA ARG A 79 6.18 -1.45 2.14
C ARG A 79 6.53 -2.93 2.03
N TRP A 80 7.04 -3.54 3.10
CA TRP A 80 7.62 -4.89 3.06
C TRP A 80 6.66 -5.99 3.57
N HIS A 81 5.52 -5.62 4.17
CA HIS A 81 4.59 -6.56 4.77
C HIS A 81 3.27 -6.58 3.98
N PHE A 82 2.76 -7.77 3.68
CA PHE A 82 1.48 -7.95 2.98
C PHE A 82 0.31 -7.27 3.69
N PHE A 83 0.29 -7.31 5.03
CA PHE A 83 -0.71 -6.64 5.87
C PHE A 83 -0.31 -5.21 6.29
N GLY A 84 0.85 -4.71 5.84
CA GLY A 84 1.32 -3.37 6.15
C GLY A 84 0.29 -2.30 5.75
N PRO A 85 -0.11 -2.22 4.47
CA PRO A 85 -1.08 -1.21 4.01
C PRO A 85 -2.42 -1.23 4.74
N LEU A 86 -2.89 -2.40 5.18
CA LEU A 86 -4.14 -2.51 5.95
C LEU A 86 -4.02 -1.84 7.33
N ILE A 87 -2.93 -2.09 8.03
CA ILE A 87 -2.63 -1.44 9.33
C ILE A 87 -2.42 0.07 9.13
N GLY A 88 -1.70 0.45 8.07
CA GLY A 88 -1.47 1.85 7.72
C GLY A 88 -2.74 2.61 7.39
N ALA A 89 -3.68 1.98 6.67
CA ALA A 89 -5.00 2.54 6.39
C ALA A 89 -5.80 2.73 7.68
N ALA A 90 -5.87 1.71 8.56
CA ALA A 90 -6.56 1.84 9.84
C ALA A 90 -5.97 2.97 10.71
N LEU A 91 -4.64 3.06 10.79
CA LEU A 91 -3.98 4.12 11.53
C LEU A 91 -4.23 5.50 10.91
N TYR A 92 -4.13 5.62 9.59
CA TYR A 92 -4.41 6.88 8.90
C TYR A 92 -5.83 7.36 9.16
N VAL A 93 -6.84 6.49 9.02
CA VAL A 93 -8.25 6.83 9.25
C VAL A 93 -8.47 7.27 10.70
N LEU A 94 -7.87 6.57 11.68
CA LEU A 94 -7.94 6.97 13.08
C LEU A 94 -7.31 8.35 13.33
N LEU A 95 -6.15 8.61 12.74
CA LEU A 95 -5.47 9.91 12.83
C LEU A 95 -6.29 11.02 12.17
N GLU A 96 -6.86 10.75 11.00
CA GLU A 96 -7.74 11.67 10.28
C GLU A 96 -8.96 12.03 11.11
N GLU A 97 -9.67 11.04 11.65
CA GLU A 97 -10.85 11.25 12.50
C GLU A 97 -10.51 12.09 13.73
N LEU A 98 -9.41 11.75 14.42
CA LEU A 98 -8.96 12.49 15.61
C LEU A 98 -8.56 13.92 15.25
N LEU A 99 -7.70 14.12 14.26
CA LEU A 99 -7.19 15.45 13.92
C LEU A 99 -8.28 16.35 13.32
N SER A 100 -9.19 15.79 12.53
CA SER A 100 -10.35 16.50 11.96
C SER A 100 -11.28 17.02 13.07
N SER A 101 -11.42 16.28 14.17
CA SER A 101 -12.23 16.72 15.33
C SER A 101 -11.65 17.92 16.10
N TYR A 102 -10.32 18.09 16.08
CA TYR A 102 -9.65 19.18 16.81
C TYR A 102 -9.24 20.37 15.91
N THR A 103 -8.95 20.13 14.62
CA THR A 103 -8.29 21.12 13.76
C THR A 103 -8.87 21.16 12.35
N GLN A 104 -9.17 22.36 11.83
CA GLN A 104 -9.63 22.53 10.44
C GLN A 104 -8.53 22.20 9.42
N GLU A 105 -7.26 22.47 9.73
CA GLU A 105 -6.10 22.23 8.86
C GLU A 105 -5.42 20.87 9.12
N TRP A 106 -6.21 19.83 9.37
CA TRP A 106 -5.72 18.48 9.72
C TRP A 106 -4.77 17.88 8.68
N MET A 107 -4.92 18.23 7.40
CA MET A 107 -4.11 17.69 6.31
C MET A 107 -2.62 18.10 6.42
N LEU A 108 -2.33 19.28 6.96
CA LEU A 108 -0.94 19.71 7.22
C LEU A 108 -0.28 18.87 8.32
N PHE A 109 -1.02 18.64 9.41
CA PHE A 109 -0.53 17.84 10.54
C PHE A 109 -0.29 16.38 10.16
N ILE A 110 -1.19 15.79 9.37
CA ILE A 110 -1.00 14.44 8.83
C ILE A 110 0.24 14.38 7.94
N GLY A 111 0.45 15.37 7.06
CA GLY A 111 1.63 15.41 6.20
C GLY A 111 2.95 15.48 7.00
N ILE A 112 3.00 16.31 8.04
CA ILE A 112 4.18 16.40 8.92
C ILE A 112 4.40 15.08 9.66
N LEU A 113 3.35 14.51 10.24
CA LEU A 113 3.43 13.25 10.96
C LEU A 113 3.88 12.11 10.04
N PHE A 114 3.40 12.11 8.79
CA PHE A 114 3.82 11.16 7.76
C PHE A 114 5.32 11.27 7.46
N ILE A 115 5.84 12.49 7.26
CA ILE A 115 7.27 12.71 7.03
C ILE A 115 8.09 12.20 8.22
N LEU A 116 7.69 12.53 9.44
CA LEU A 116 8.35 12.05 10.66
C LEU A 116 8.30 10.52 10.74
N ALA A 117 7.13 9.91 10.51
CA ALA A 117 6.97 8.47 10.55
C ALA A 117 7.88 7.76 9.52
N VAL A 118 8.00 8.29 8.30
CA VAL A 118 8.87 7.72 7.27
C VAL A 118 10.36 7.88 7.62
N LEU A 119 10.75 9.01 8.20
CA LEU A 119 12.15 9.28 8.61
C LEU A 119 12.59 8.40 9.79
N PHE A 120 11.75 8.28 10.81
CA PHE A 120 12.09 7.53 12.03
C PHE A 120 11.77 6.03 11.93
N PHE A 121 10.81 5.64 11.08
CA PHE A 121 10.36 4.26 10.91
C PHE A 121 10.36 3.85 9.43
N PRO A 122 11.53 3.66 8.79
CA PRO A 122 11.63 3.31 7.37
C PRO A 122 11.05 1.93 7.00
N GLY A 123 10.72 1.11 8.01
CA GLY A 123 10.01 -0.16 7.86
C GLY A 123 8.48 -0.07 7.99
N GLY A 124 7.94 1.10 8.31
CA GLY A 124 6.54 1.31 8.70
C GLY A 124 6.19 0.65 10.04
N VAL A 125 4.93 0.81 10.47
CA VAL A 125 4.41 0.26 11.72
C VAL A 125 4.54 -1.27 11.76
N ALA A 126 4.33 -1.95 10.63
CA ALA A 126 4.51 -3.41 10.55
C ALA A 126 5.98 -3.86 10.71
N GLY A 127 6.95 -2.99 10.39
CA GLY A 127 8.38 -3.27 10.58
C GLY A 127 8.79 -3.38 12.05
N LEU A 128 8.11 -2.68 12.95
CA LEU A 128 8.37 -2.73 14.40
C LEU A 128 7.93 -4.06 15.03
N ALA A 129 6.82 -4.65 14.54
CA ALA A 129 6.31 -5.93 15.04
C ALA A 129 7.23 -7.11 14.65
N THR A 130 7.85 -7.06 13.47
CA THR A 130 8.67 -8.17 12.94
C THR A 130 10.14 -8.13 13.41
N LYS A 131 10.67 -6.97 13.83
CA LYS A 131 12.03 -6.85 14.38
C LYS A 131 12.25 -7.63 15.69
N ARG A 132 11.18 -8.18 16.29
CA ARG A 132 11.24 -8.99 17.53
C ARG A 132 11.43 -10.50 17.31
N ARG A 133 11.63 -10.97 16.07
CA ARG A 133 11.69 -12.42 15.76
C ARG A 133 12.99 -12.94 15.14
N SER A 134 14.10 -12.22 15.27
CA SER A 134 15.45 -12.79 15.02
C SER A 134 16.39 -12.58 16.21
N THR A 135 16.04 -13.19 17.33
CA THR A 135 17.03 -13.66 18.29
C THR A 135 16.75 -15.13 18.52
#